data_AF-A0A6J7K199-F1
#
_entry.id   AF-A0A6J7K199-F1
#
_cell.length_a   1.000
_cell.length_b   1.000
_cell.length_c   1.000
_cell.angle_alpha   90.00
_cell.angle_beta   90.00
_cell.angle_gamma   90.00
#
_symmetry.space_group_name_H-M   'P 1'
#
loop_
_entity.id
_entity.type
_entity.pdbx_description
1 polymer ?
#
loop_
_entity_poly.entity_id
_entity_poly.type
_entity_poly.pdbx_seq_one_letter_code
_entity_poly.pdbx_strand_id
1 'polypeptide(L)'
;MVLMLRSAARSDVGLVRPGNEDSGYAGRQLLVVADGMGGHAAGELASAIAIATMSEVEPAGLGDAEALERLSEAVVVASERIADLVAAQSQYAGMGTTLTALAWLGGDPPRVAVLHVGDSRAYLLREGVFTQVTRDHTYVQTLVDSGQITPAEALLHPRRNLLMRAIDGVHPAEPDITVREARDGDRYLVCSDGLCGFVSDDRIHELLLLTDPTAAVTGLVDAALEAGAPDNVTCVVADVVAADEAREGDRPVVVGAAGEARNRDRLPTLLFPADRQPDTRAATVVKVSTNSSTGDNAVDAIARVYHEEQRSRRQRPRIRIRTISAIVAVVLVVGAIAGGTYAWTRQQYFVGAEGGYVVIFQGVPGNLGVISLHGLAEHTTVTVDSLPDFEAMQVEAGVATESLAAAQQVVQRLGERAAQCMTTPSTPGCPDPADPLVSGSPEPVTQSPSSSP
;
A
#
# COMPACT_ATOMS: atom_id res chain seq x y z
N MET A 1 18.01 27.62 33.58
CA MET A 1 16.57 27.57 33.26
C MET A 1 16.20 26.11 33.15
N VAL A 2 15.11 25.65 33.76
CA VAL A 2 14.69 24.24 33.63
C VAL A 2 13.94 24.12 32.31
N LEU A 3 14.41 23.25 31.42
CA LEU A 3 13.76 22.99 30.13
C LEU A 3 12.92 21.72 30.20
N MET A 4 11.93 21.63 29.32
CA MET A 4 11.08 20.45 29.17
C MET A 4 10.47 20.35 27.78
N LEU A 5 9.83 19.22 27.49
CA LEU A 5 9.17 18.97 26.22
C LEU A 5 7.69 19.38 26.27
N ARG A 6 7.27 20.21 25.30
CA ARG A 6 5.87 20.43 24.95
C ARG A 6 5.56 19.67 23.68
N SER A 7 4.77 18.61 23.77
CA SER A 7 4.60 17.64 22.70
C SER A 7 3.16 17.51 22.20
N ALA A 8 3.03 17.08 20.94
CA ALA A 8 1.78 16.67 20.33
C ALA A 8 2.03 15.40 19.51
N ALA A 9 1.03 14.54 19.40
CA ALA A 9 1.08 13.31 18.63
C ALA A 9 -0.14 13.17 17.74
N ARG A 10 0.03 12.54 16.58
CA ARG A 10 -1.07 12.16 15.70
C ARG A 10 -0.73 10.87 14.96
N SER A 11 -1.75 10.05 14.77
CA SER A 11 -1.67 8.82 13.99
C SER A 11 -2.92 8.69 13.10
N ASP A 12 -2.76 8.16 11.90
CA ASP A 12 -3.83 7.89 10.94
C ASP A 12 -3.58 6.54 10.26
N VAL A 13 -4.66 5.83 9.93
CA VAL A 13 -4.60 4.53 9.22
C VAL A 13 -4.06 4.70 7.80
N GLY A 14 -4.17 5.91 7.22
CA GLY A 14 -3.89 6.12 5.80
C GLY A 14 -5.08 5.73 4.92
N LEU A 15 -4.86 5.64 3.61
CA LEU A 15 -5.93 5.45 2.62
C LEU A 15 -6.04 4.02 2.09
N VAL A 16 -5.04 3.18 2.33
CA VAL A 16 -4.91 1.85 1.72
C VAL A 16 -4.98 0.73 2.76
N ARG A 17 -4.39 0.91 3.95
CA ARG A 17 -4.32 -0.12 4.98
C ARG A 17 -5.70 -0.38 5.62
N PRO A 18 -6.02 -1.63 6.02
CA PRO A 18 -7.30 -1.97 6.64
C PRO A 18 -7.38 -1.61 8.14
N GLY A 19 -6.24 -1.38 8.78
CA GLY A 19 -6.11 -1.06 10.19
C GLY A 19 -4.82 -0.30 10.45
N ASN A 20 -4.66 0.19 11.69
CA ASN A 20 -3.47 0.89 12.12
C ASN A 20 -2.57 -0.06 12.93
N GLU A 21 -1.38 -0.33 12.42
CA GLU A 21 -0.34 -1.11 13.08
C GLU A 21 0.72 -0.21 13.74
N ASP A 22 0.72 1.11 13.47
CA ASP A 22 1.57 2.07 14.18
C ASP A 22 1.05 2.36 15.59
N SER A 23 1.96 2.68 16.50
CA SER A 23 1.65 3.25 17.81
C SER A 23 2.57 4.43 18.12
N GLY A 24 2.06 5.43 18.86
CA GLY A 24 2.83 6.59 19.29
C GLY A 24 2.55 7.01 20.73
N TYR A 25 3.57 7.57 21.38
CA TYR A 25 3.52 8.12 22.74
C TYR A 25 4.18 9.50 22.77
N ALA A 26 3.49 10.47 23.37
CA ALA A 26 4.02 11.81 23.63
C ALA A 26 3.81 12.16 25.09
N GLY A 27 4.88 12.01 25.88
CA GLY A 27 4.96 12.45 27.26
C GLY A 27 5.80 13.73 27.41
N ARG A 28 6.08 14.09 28.66
CA ARG A 28 6.92 15.27 29.02
C ARG A 28 8.42 15.00 28.93
N GLN A 29 8.80 13.73 29.01
CA GLN A 29 10.20 13.30 29.04
C GLN A 29 10.49 12.17 28.07
N LEU A 30 9.48 11.64 27.40
CA LEU A 30 9.63 10.52 26.50
C LEU A 30 8.67 10.70 25.33
N LEU A 31 9.21 10.59 24.12
CA LEU A 31 8.48 10.50 22.87
C LEU A 31 8.82 9.15 22.27
N VAL A 32 7.83 8.44 21.73
CA VAL A 32 8.06 7.14 21.08
C VAL A 32 7.16 7.02 19.86
N VAL A 33 7.70 6.49 18.77
CA VAL A 33 6.93 5.95 17.65
C VAL A 33 7.40 4.53 17.41
N ALA A 34 6.44 3.64 17.20
CA ALA A 34 6.66 2.23 16.91
C ALA A 34 5.78 1.85 15.70
N ASP A 35 6.40 1.46 14.61
CA ASP A 35 5.73 0.98 13.39
C ASP A 35 5.65 -0.54 13.43
N GLY A 36 4.42 -1.05 13.61
CA GLY A 36 4.16 -2.46 13.79
C GLY A 36 4.07 -3.19 12.45
N MET A 37 4.72 -4.34 12.35
CA MET A 37 4.68 -5.19 11.17
C MET A 37 4.31 -6.62 11.53
N GLY A 38 3.56 -7.28 10.66
CA GLY A 38 3.19 -8.68 10.84
C GLY A 38 2.14 -9.15 9.85
N GLY A 39 1.93 -10.47 9.77
CA GLY A 39 0.78 -11.05 9.09
C GLY A 39 -0.40 -11.23 10.05
N HIS A 40 -1.64 -11.20 9.54
CA HIS A 40 -2.87 -11.47 10.32
C HIS A 40 -3.08 -10.60 11.58
N ALA A 41 -2.97 -9.26 11.46
CA ALA A 41 -3.27 -8.33 12.54
C ALA A 41 -2.45 -8.60 13.83
N ALA A 42 -1.13 -8.63 13.63
CA ALA A 42 -0.14 -8.87 14.66
C ALA A 42 0.79 -7.66 14.86
N GLY A 43 0.93 -6.79 13.85
CA GLY A 43 1.74 -5.57 13.96
C GLY A 43 1.18 -4.60 14.99
N GLU A 44 -0.15 -4.46 15.07
CA GLU A 44 -0.78 -3.55 16.02
C GLU A 44 -0.56 -3.95 17.49
N LEU A 45 -0.37 -5.25 17.75
CA LEU A 45 -0.04 -5.75 19.08
C LEU A 45 1.43 -5.53 19.40
N ALA A 46 2.32 -5.79 18.45
CA ALA A 46 3.76 -5.59 18.62
C ALA A 46 4.09 -4.13 18.93
N SER A 47 3.57 -3.18 18.15
CA SER A 47 3.80 -1.75 18.40
C SER A 47 3.14 -1.28 19.70
N ALA A 48 1.97 -1.81 20.06
CA ALA A 48 1.32 -1.49 21.33
C ALA A 48 2.11 -2.01 22.55
N ILE A 49 2.70 -3.20 22.47
CA ILE A 49 3.61 -3.74 23.50
C ILE A 49 4.81 -2.81 23.67
N ALA A 50 5.42 -2.38 22.57
CA ALA A 50 6.56 -1.48 22.59
C ALA A 50 6.22 -0.15 23.27
N ILE A 51 5.10 0.50 22.90
CA ILE A 51 4.66 1.74 23.54
C ILE A 51 4.35 1.56 25.03
N ALA A 52 3.59 0.51 25.41
CA ALA A 52 3.26 0.26 26.81
C ALA A 52 4.53 0.08 27.64
N THR A 53 5.46 -0.76 27.18
CA THR A 53 6.72 -1.05 27.88
C THR A 53 7.60 0.19 28.01
N MET A 54 7.78 0.96 26.94
CA MET A 54 8.59 2.19 26.99
C MET A 54 7.98 3.25 27.90
N SER A 55 6.65 3.33 27.97
CA SER A 55 5.97 4.32 28.82
C SER A 55 6.15 4.05 30.33
N GLU A 56 6.52 2.84 30.72
CA GLU A 56 6.84 2.48 32.11
C GLU A 56 8.21 3.03 32.58
N VAL A 57 9.08 3.42 31.64
CA VAL A 57 10.50 3.76 31.92
C VAL A 57 10.85 5.23 31.71
N GLU A 58 9.94 6.15 32.04
CA GLU A 58 10.28 7.58 32.00
C GLU A 58 11.53 7.87 32.87
N PRO A 59 12.57 8.53 32.31
CA PRO A 59 13.90 8.67 32.93
C PRO A 59 13.96 9.72 34.07
N ALA A 60 12.81 10.17 34.58
CA ALA A 60 12.70 11.27 35.53
C ALA A 60 13.61 11.07 36.77
N GLY A 61 14.56 11.98 36.95
CA GLY A 61 15.40 12.02 38.15
C GLY A 61 16.51 10.97 38.22
N LEU A 62 16.75 10.24 37.12
CA LEU A 62 17.87 9.30 37.01
C LEU A 62 19.14 10.01 36.52
N GLY A 63 20.31 9.46 36.86
CA GLY A 63 21.56 9.84 36.19
C GLY A 63 21.60 9.30 34.76
N ASP A 64 22.32 9.96 33.86
CA ASP A 64 22.39 9.57 32.44
C ASP A 64 22.66 8.08 32.21
N ALA A 65 23.67 7.50 32.87
CA ALA A 65 24.02 6.09 32.67
C ALA A 65 22.88 5.14 33.04
N GLU A 66 22.23 5.40 34.18
CA GLU A 66 21.09 4.63 34.67
C GLU A 66 19.85 4.81 33.77
N ALA A 67 19.62 6.03 33.29
CA ALA A 67 18.55 6.31 32.34
C ALA A 67 18.75 5.55 31.02
N LEU A 68 19.96 5.56 30.47
CA LEU A 68 20.29 4.85 29.24
C LEU A 68 20.19 3.33 29.40
N GLU A 69 20.67 2.79 30.51
CA GLU A 69 20.55 1.37 30.83
C GLU A 69 19.09 0.94 30.92
N ARG A 70 18.26 1.68 31.68
CA ARG A 70 16.83 1.40 31.83
C ARG A 70 16.06 1.49 30.50
N LEU A 71 16.41 2.47 29.65
CA LEU A 71 15.80 2.60 28.32
C LEU A 71 16.21 1.45 27.39
N SER A 72 17.48 1.01 27.44
CA SER A 72 17.94 -0.15 26.68
C SER A 72 17.28 -1.44 27.17
N GLU A 73 17.16 -1.63 28.49
CA GLU A 73 16.49 -2.78 29.09
C GLU A 73 15.01 -2.81 28.70
N ALA A 74 14.32 -1.65 28.63
CA ALA A 74 12.93 -1.59 28.19
C ALA A 74 12.72 -2.09 26.75
N VAL A 75 13.68 -1.86 25.85
CA VAL A 75 13.66 -2.41 24.48
C VAL A 75 13.79 -3.93 24.51
N VAL A 76 14.67 -4.47 25.36
CA VAL A 76 14.81 -5.93 25.55
C VAL A 76 13.53 -6.53 26.12
N VAL A 77 12.97 -5.93 27.17
CA VAL A 77 11.71 -6.36 27.80
C VAL A 77 10.55 -6.30 26.80
N ALA A 78 10.51 -5.31 25.91
CA ALA A 78 9.49 -5.25 24.86
C ALA A 78 9.64 -6.44 23.89
N SER A 79 10.87 -6.81 23.52
CA SER A 79 11.14 -7.99 22.69
C SER A 79 10.72 -9.28 23.39
N GLU A 80 11.03 -9.43 24.68
CA GLU A 80 10.61 -10.59 25.48
C GLU A 80 9.09 -10.69 25.59
N ARG A 81 8.39 -9.58 25.83
CA ARG A 81 6.91 -9.53 25.86
C ARG A 81 6.30 -9.91 24.51
N ILE A 82 6.92 -9.52 23.39
CA ILE A 82 6.54 -9.97 22.04
C ILE A 82 6.74 -11.49 21.91
N ALA A 83 7.91 -12.00 22.33
CA ALA A 83 8.23 -13.43 22.29
C ALA A 83 7.24 -14.27 23.09
N ASP A 84 6.89 -13.84 24.31
CA ASP A 84 5.92 -14.49 25.19
C ASP A 84 4.53 -14.56 24.55
N LEU A 85 4.09 -13.47 23.90
CA LEU A 85 2.80 -13.46 23.21
C LEU A 85 2.79 -14.42 22.01
N VAL A 86 3.86 -14.48 21.23
CA VAL A 86 4.01 -15.44 20.11
C VAL A 86 4.04 -16.88 20.62
N ALA A 87 4.73 -17.14 21.72
CA ALA A 87 4.80 -18.46 22.35
C ALA A 87 3.42 -18.92 22.86
N ALA A 88 2.63 -18.00 23.42
CA ALA A 88 1.26 -18.28 23.86
C ALA A 88 0.27 -18.44 22.68
N GLN A 89 0.49 -17.70 21.59
CA GLN A 89 -0.43 -17.62 20.44
C GLN A 89 0.35 -17.64 19.13
N SER A 90 0.60 -18.84 18.60
CA SER A 90 1.40 -19.06 17.38
C SER A 90 0.87 -18.36 16.12
N GLN A 91 -0.39 -17.94 16.10
CA GLN A 91 -0.98 -17.14 15.02
C GLN A 91 -0.31 -15.76 14.85
N TYR A 92 0.40 -15.26 15.87
CA TYR A 92 1.15 -14.00 15.81
C TYR A 92 2.63 -14.20 15.44
N ALA A 93 3.02 -15.41 15.03
CA ALA A 93 4.39 -15.67 14.60
C ALA A 93 4.81 -14.71 13.46
N GLY A 94 6.00 -14.14 13.60
CA GLY A 94 6.54 -13.17 12.64
C GLY A 94 6.07 -11.73 12.85
N MET A 95 5.34 -11.44 13.93
CA MET A 95 5.08 -10.05 14.32
C MET A 95 6.36 -9.38 14.83
N GLY A 96 6.45 -8.08 14.60
CA GLY A 96 7.51 -7.25 15.14
C GLY A 96 7.16 -5.78 15.02
N THR A 97 8.04 -4.92 15.47
CA THR A 97 7.86 -3.48 15.39
C THR A 97 9.19 -2.77 15.27
N THR A 98 9.19 -1.62 14.62
CA THR A 98 10.25 -0.64 14.81
C THR A 98 10.07 0.06 16.17
N LEU A 99 11.09 0.79 16.62
CA LEU A 99 11.01 1.66 17.78
C LEU A 99 11.98 2.82 17.57
N THR A 100 11.45 4.03 17.59
CA THR A 100 12.26 5.25 17.68
C THR A 100 11.76 6.07 18.85
N ALA A 101 12.66 6.41 19.78
CA ALA A 101 12.34 7.15 20.98
C ALA A 101 13.29 8.32 21.19
N LEU A 102 12.75 9.38 21.79
CA LEU A 102 13.51 10.50 22.31
C LEU A 102 13.21 10.64 23.80
N ALA A 103 14.24 10.54 24.62
CA ALA A 103 14.14 10.58 26.07
C ALA A 103 14.90 11.77 26.66
N TRP A 104 14.26 12.52 27.54
CA TRP A 104 14.83 13.68 28.22
C TRP A 104 15.71 13.22 29.39
N LEU A 105 17.02 13.46 29.31
CA LEU A 105 17.97 13.12 30.38
C LEU A 105 18.16 14.26 31.39
N GLY A 106 17.75 15.48 31.02
CA GLY A 106 18.02 16.67 31.83
C GLY A 106 19.51 16.99 31.90
N GLY A 107 19.99 17.40 33.07
CA GLY A 107 21.38 17.84 33.28
C GLY A 107 21.62 19.32 32.98
N ASP A 108 22.87 19.74 33.18
CA ASP A 108 23.38 21.07 32.85
C ASP A 108 24.76 20.93 32.15
N PRO A 109 24.83 21.05 30.80
CA PRO A 109 23.74 21.43 29.90
C PRO A 109 22.68 20.32 29.74
N PRO A 110 21.43 20.68 29.37
CA PRO A 110 20.36 19.72 29.18
C PRO A 110 20.61 18.80 27.99
N ARG A 111 20.22 17.53 28.11
CA ARG A 111 20.47 16.48 27.12
C ARG A 111 19.23 15.63 26.83
N VAL A 112 19.22 15.05 25.64
CA VAL A 112 18.27 14.03 25.19
C VAL A 112 19.01 12.80 24.67
N ALA A 113 18.45 11.62 24.91
CA ALA A 113 18.85 10.38 24.27
C ALA A 113 17.90 10.08 23.11
N VAL A 114 18.45 9.66 21.97
CA VAL A 114 17.71 9.10 20.84
C VAL A 114 18.00 7.60 20.81
N LEU A 115 16.95 6.79 20.90
CA LEU A 115 17.00 5.34 20.81
C LEU A 115 16.31 4.90 19.53
N HIS A 116 16.91 3.98 18.78
CA HIS A 116 16.42 3.66 17.45
C HIS A 116 16.65 2.20 17.06
N VAL A 117 15.58 1.56 16.55
CA VAL A 117 15.56 0.26 15.88
C VAL A 117 14.55 0.34 14.73
N GLY A 118 14.99 0.17 13.49
CA GLY A 118 14.11 0.06 12.32
C GLY A 118 14.29 1.21 11.36
N ASP A 119 13.24 1.66 10.69
CA ASP A 119 13.27 2.72 9.68
C ASP A 119 12.29 3.88 9.95
N SER A 120 11.59 3.85 11.08
CA SER A 120 11.05 5.06 11.70
C SER A 120 12.19 6.06 11.95
N ARG A 121 11.90 7.36 11.90
CA ARG A 121 12.95 8.39 11.95
C ARG A 121 12.75 9.39 13.05
N ALA A 122 13.85 9.93 13.55
CA ALA A 122 13.84 11.16 14.32
C ALA A 122 14.63 12.27 13.62
N TYR A 123 14.14 13.50 13.77
CA TYR A 123 14.72 14.71 13.20
C TYR A 123 14.83 15.81 14.26
N LEU A 124 15.79 16.71 14.05
CA LEU A 124 15.99 17.94 14.82
C LEU A 124 15.86 19.14 13.88
N LEU A 125 15.05 20.12 14.27
CA LEU A 125 15.01 21.46 13.72
C LEU A 125 15.62 22.42 14.76
N ARG A 126 16.79 22.98 14.43
CA ARG A 126 17.49 23.96 15.28
C ARG A 126 17.90 25.15 14.43
N GLU A 127 17.50 26.35 14.85
CA GLU A 127 17.86 27.60 14.16
C GLU A 127 17.56 27.57 12.64
N GLY A 128 16.47 26.89 12.25
CA GLY A 128 16.06 26.72 10.84
C GLY A 128 16.80 25.61 10.07
N VAL A 129 17.71 24.88 10.70
CA VAL A 129 18.40 23.73 10.11
C VAL A 129 17.66 22.45 10.47
N PHE A 130 17.11 21.77 9.47
CA PHE A 130 16.41 20.49 9.60
C PHE A 130 17.38 19.34 9.32
N THR A 131 17.55 18.41 10.26
CA THR A 131 18.53 17.31 10.16
C THR A 131 17.95 16.01 10.72
N GLN A 132 18.06 14.92 9.96
CA GLN A 132 17.79 13.57 10.47
C GLN A 132 18.84 13.16 11.50
N VAL A 133 18.41 12.67 12.67
CA VAL A 133 19.32 12.27 13.76
C VAL A 133 19.41 10.75 13.97
N THR A 134 18.52 9.98 13.35
CA THR A 134 18.61 8.52 13.25
C THR A 134 19.24 8.07 11.94
N ARG A 135 19.58 6.78 11.84
CA ARG A 135 20.06 6.14 10.63
C ARG A 135 19.28 4.86 10.42
N ASP A 136 18.55 4.77 9.31
CA ASP A 136 17.62 3.67 9.08
C ASP A 136 18.31 2.30 9.07
N HIS A 137 17.72 1.32 9.73
CA HIS A 137 18.16 -0.07 9.70
C HIS A 137 17.53 -0.82 8.51
N THR A 138 17.69 -0.28 7.30
CA THR A 138 17.21 -0.89 6.05
C THR A 138 18.35 -1.47 5.22
N TYR A 139 18.00 -2.39 4.33
CA TYR A 139 18.94 -2.98 3.38
C TYR A 139 19.59 -1.90 2.49
N VAL A 140 18.79 -0.94 2.02
CA VAL A 140 19.30 0.15 1.17
C VAL A 140 20.21 1.09 1.93
N GLN A 141 19.95 1.37 3.21
CA GLN A 141 20.88 2.14 4.03
C GLN A 141 22.23 1.45 4.13
N THR A 142 22.26 0.12 4.31
CA THR A 142 23.51 -0.67 4.30
C THR A 142 24.29 -0.55 2.98
N LEU A 143 23.58 -0.50 1.85
CA LEU A 143 24.20 -0.29 0.53
C LEU A 143 24.74 1.13 0.35
N VAL A 144 24.02 2.15 0.84
CA VAL A 144 24.48 3.55 0.84
C VAL A 144 25.74 3.68 1.69
N ASP A 145 25.74 3.08 2.87
CA ASP A 145 26.83 3.15 3.83
C ASP A 145 28.12 2.52 3.33
N SER A 146 27.99 1.45 2.54
CA SER A 146 29.11 0.77 1.89
C SER A 146 29.51 1.40 0.54
N GLY A 147 28.84 2.49 0.12
CA GLY A 147 29.11 3.19 -1.13
C GLY A 147 28.71 2.41 -2.39
N GLN A 148 27.88 1.37 -2.26
CA GLN A 148 27.41 0.56 -3.38
C GLN A 148 26.32 1.25 -4.20
N ILE A 149 25.51 2.08 -3.55
CA ILE A 149 24.49 2.92 -4.18
C ILE A 149 24.52 4.32 -3.57
N THR A 150 23.98 5.29 -4.29
CA THR A 150 23.77 6.66 -3.80
C THR A 150 22.46 6.77 -3.01
N PRO A 151 22.31 7.81 -2.15
CA PRO A 151 21.03 8.07 -1.47
C PRO A 151 19.85 8.26 -2.44
N ALA A 152 20.09 8.84 -3.62
CA ALA A 152 19.05 9.01 -4.64
C ALA A 152 18.60 7.67 -5.25
N GLU A 153 19.54 6.73 -5.47
CA GLU A 153 19.22 5.38 -5.95
C GLU A 153 18.48 4.54 -4.89
N ALA A 154 18.79 4.75 -3.61
CA ALA A 154 18.11 4.06 -2.50
C ALA A 154 16.59 4.28 -2.50
N LEU A 155 16.13 5.50 -2.82
CA LEU A 155 14.71 5.86 -2.89
C LEU A 155 13.93 5.08 -3.96
N LEU A 156 14.61 4.68 -5.04
CA LEU A 156 14.01 3.96 -6.17
C LEU A 156 14.26 2.45 -6.11
N HIS A 157 14.98 1.98 -5.09
CA HIS A 157 15.39 0.59 -5.01
C HIS A 157 14.19 -0.34 -4.71
N PRO A 158 14.06 -1.51 -5.39
CA PRO A 158 12.94 -2.43 -5.19
C PRO A 158 12.80 -2.96 -3.76
N ARG A 159 13.92 -3.02 -3.02
CA ARG A 159 13.97 -3.49 -1.62
C ARG A 159 14.20 -2.35 -0.62
N ARG A 160 13.72 -1.14 -0.91
CA ARG A 160 13.92 0.02 -0.01
C ARG A 160 13.26 -0.15 1.35
N ASN A 161 12.12 -0.87 1.42
CA ASN A 161 11.39 -1.17 2.65
C ASN A 161 11.87 -2.48 3.34
N LEU A 162 13.00 -3.06 2.91
CA LEU A 162 13.50 -4.29 3.56
C LEU A 162 14.25 -3.92 4.83
N LEU A 163 13.59 -4.12 5.97
CA LEU A 163 14.16 -3.94 7.30
C LEU A 163 15.24 -5.01 7.60
N MET A 164 16.33 -4.55 8.22
CA MET A 164 17.45 -5.37 8.68
C MET A 164 17.44 -5.58 10.19
N ARG A 165 16.81 -4.66 10.95
CA ARG A 165 16.64 -4.75 12.41
C ARG A 165 15.24 -4.30 12.79
N ALA A 166 14.62 -5.06 13.69
CA ALA A 166 13.33 -4.76 14.30
C ALA A 166 13.25 -5.47 15.66
N ILE A 167 12.24 -5.14 16.46
CA ILE A 167 11.91 -5.84 17.70
C ILE A 167 10.88 -6.91 17.37
N ASP A 168 11.29 -8.18 17.34
CA ASP A 168 10.45 -9.30 16.86
C ASP A 168 10.35 -10.49 17.82
N GLY A 169 10.97 -10.39 19.01
CA GLY A 169 10.98 -11.46 20.01
C GLY A 169 11.80 -12.71 19.62
N VAL A 170 12.50 -12.69 18.49
CA VAL A 170 13.35 -13.80 18.02
C VAL A 170 14.81 -13.40 18.03
N HIS A 171 15.11 -12.21 17.51
CA HIS A 171 16.46 -11.68 17.44
C HIS A 171 16.76 -10.77 18.64
N PRO A 172 18.04 -10.63 19.04
CA PRO A 172 18.43 -9.68 20.07
C PRO A 172 18.00 -8.25 19.70
N ALA A 173 17.20 -7.62 20.57
CA ALA A 173 16.72 -6.27 20.40
C ALA A 173 17.70 -5.27 21.05
N GLU A 174 18.79 -4.98 20.35
CA GLU A 174 19.76 -3.96 20.77
C GLU A 174 19.43 -2.63 20.06
N PRO A 175 19.11 -1.54 20.78
CA PRO A 175 18.87 -0.23 20.17
C PRO A 175 20.16 0.53 19.89
N ASP A 176 20.18 1.31 18.82
CA ASP A 176 21.19 2.35 18.63
C ASP A 176 20.85 3.53 19.55
N ILE A 177 21.78 3.92 20.42
CA ILE A 177 21.58 5.00 21.39
C ILE A 177 22.57 6.12 21.13
N THR A 178 22.08 7.34 20.96
CA THR A 178 22.92 8.54 20.87
C THR A 178 22.45 9.61 21.85
N VAL A 179 23.39 10.27 22.53
CA VAL A 179 23.09 11.38 23.44
C VAL A 179 23.45 12.70 22.78
N ARG A 180 22.55 13.68 22.88
CA ARG A 180 22.68 15.01 22.27
C ARG A 180 22.37 16.11 23.27
N GLU A 181 23.05 17.24 23.12
CA GLU A 181 22.70 18.48 23.81
C GLU A 181 21.35 19.00 23.28
N ALA A 182 20.43 19.29 24.20
CA ALA A 182 19.17 19.95 23.93
C ALA A 182 19.28 21.45 24.25
N ARG A 183 18.65 22.29 23.45
CA ARG A 183 18.65 23.75 23.60
C ARG A 183 17.23 24.28 23.60
N ASP A 184 17.03 25.38 24.29
CA ASP A 184 15.77 26.11 24.21
C ASP A 184 15.46 26.48 22.76
N GLY A 185 14.21 26.24 22.34
CA GLY A 185 13.76 26.45 20.96
C GLY A 185 14.07 25.29 19.99
N ASP A 186 14.75 24.23 20.42
CA ASP A 186 14.85 23.00 19.61
C ASP A 186 13.48 22.39 19.38
N ARG A 187 13.27 21.89 18.16
CA ARG A 187 12.09 21.09 17.83
C ARG A 187 12.51 19.72 17.32
N TYR A 188 11.91 18.69 17.91
CA TYR A 188 12.09 17.31 17.49
C TYR A 188 10.84 16.78 16.79
N LEU A 189 11.06 15.95 15.78
CA LEU A 189 10.04 15.12 15.13
C LEU A 189 10.47 13.67 15.27
N VAL A 190 9.55 12.80 15.67
CA VAL A 190 9.68 11.34 15.55
C VAL A 190 8.52 10.84 14.68
N CYS A 191 8.77 10.02 13.67
CA CYS A 191 7.73 9.55 12.75
C CYS A 191 7.97 8.14 12.20
N SER A 192 6.88 7.47 11.79
CA SER A 192 6.93 6.22 11.02
C SER A 192 7.28 6.47 9.55
N ASP A 193 7.57 5.41 8.81
CA ASP A 193 7.94 5.47 7.40
C ASP A 193 6.78 5.98 6.52
N GLY A 194 5.53 5.84 6.96
CA GLY A 194 4.36 6.39 6.28
C GLY A 194 4.37 7.91 6.17
N LEU A 195 5.16 8.62 6.99
CA LEU A 195 5.45 10.03 6.79
C LEU A 195 6.68 10.23 5.90
N CYS A 196 7.86 9.83 6.36
CA CYS A 196 9.13 10.16 5.72
C CYS A 196 9.42 9.38 4.42
N GLY A 197 8.67 8.31 4.15
CA GLY A 197 8.69 7.55 2.91
C GLY A 197 7.86 8.17 1.78
N PHE A 198 6.92 9.07 2.10
CA PHE A 198 5.96 9.63 1.13
C PHE A 198 5.91 11.16 1.09
N VAL A 199 6.35 11.82 2.16
CA VAL A 199 6.46 13.29 2.23
C VAL A 199 7.94 13.66 2.20
N SER A 200 8.32 14.53 1.26
CA SER A 200 9.70 15.01 1.12
C SER A 200 10.17 15.80 2.34
N ASP A 201 11.45 15.70 2.66
CA ASP A 201 12.08 16.44 3.77
C ASP A 201 11.82 17.96 3.72
N ASP A 202 11.82 18.59 2.53
CA ASP A 202 11.50 20.02 2.36
C ASP A 202 10.09 20.35 2.87
N ARG A 203 9.12 19.50 2.53
CA ARG A 203 7.73 19.67 2.95
C ARG A 203 7.55 19.41 4.45
N ILE A 204 8.26 18.41 4.99
CA ILE A 204 8.29 18.16 6.43
C ILE A 204 8.87 19.38 7.15
N HIS A 205 9.98 19.93 6.66
CA HIS A 205 10.63 21.11 7.20
C HIS A 205 9.67 22.31 7.23
N GLU A 206 8.98 22.62 6.13
CA GLU A 206 7.97 23.69 6.08
C GLU A 206 6.91 23.55 7.16
N LEU A 207 6.39 22.34 7.35
CA LEU A 207 5.33 22.05 8.33
C LEU A 207 5.84 22.12 9.78
N LEU A 208 7.12 21.80 10.01
CA LEU A 208 7.76 21.97 11.31
C LEU A 208 8.08 23.42 11.66
N LEU A 209 7.92 24.39 10.75
CA LEU A 209 8.03 25.82 11.06
C LEU A 209 6.75 26.39 11.73
N LEU A 210 5.64 25.65 11.71
CA LEU A 210 4.38 26.08 12.35
C LEU A 210 4.51 26.15 13.87
N THR A 211 4.27 27.28 14.51
CA THR A 211 4.61 27.48 15.94
C THR A 211 3.96 26.48 16.90
N ASP A 212 2.72 26.04 16.65
CA ASP A 212 2.01 25.07 17.49
C ASP A 212 2.31 23.62 17.09
N PRO A 213 2.83 22.76 18.00
CA PRO A 213 3.04 21.34 17.75
C PRO A 213 1.80 20.60 17.25
N THR A 214 0.60 20.98 17.73
CA THR A 214 -0.65 20.33 17.32
C THR A 214 -0.97 20.63 15.86
N ALA A 215 -0.75 21.87 15.43
CA ALA A 215 -0.85 22.27 14.03
C ALA A 215 0.20 21.55 13.16
N ALA A 216 1.43 21.40 13.65
CA ALA A 216 2.50 20.70 12.94
C ALA A 216 2.15 19.22 12.69
N VAL A 217 1.80 18.43 13.73
CA VAL A 217 1.42 17.01 13.54
C VAL A 217 0.18 16.85 12.67
N THR A 218 -0.75 17.80 12.73
CA THR A 218 -1.91 17.82 11.85
C THR A 218 -1.52 18.03 10.40
N GLY A 219 -0.69 19.04 10.12
CA GLY A 219 -0.21 19.32 8.78
C GLY A 219 0.64 18.19 8.19
N LEU A 220 1.47 17.53 9.01
CA LEU A 220 2.30 16.40 8.59
C LEU A 220 1.44 15.20 8.15
N VAL A 221 0.45 14.82 8.97
CA VAL A 221 -0.47 13.73 8.62
C VAL A 221 -1.33 14.09 7.41
N ASP A 222 -1.86 15.32 7.36
CA ASP A 222 -2.65 15.78 6.22
C ASP A 222 -1.82 15.77 4.92
N ALA A 223 -0.53 16.14 4.97
CA ALA A 223 0.38 16.08 3.82
C ALA A 223 0.65 14.64 3.36
N ALA A 224 0.81 13.69 4.28
CA ALA A 224 0.96 12.27 3.93
C ALA A 224 -0.30 11.73 3.27
N LEU A 225 -1.49 12.08 3.78
CA LEU A 225 -2.78 11.74 3.18
C LEU A 225 -2.95 12.35 1.79
N GLU A 226 -2.51 13.60 1.58
CA GLU A 226 -2.52 14.27 0.28
C GLU A 226 -1.55 13.62 -0.72
N ALA A 227 -0.45 13.04 -0.25
CA ALA A 227 0.47 12.20 -1.04
C ALA A 227 -0.07 10.77 -1.30
N GLY A 228 -1.25 10.44 -0.78
CA GLY A 228 -1.95 9.19 -1.01
C GLY A 228 -1.88 8.19 0.15
N ALA A 229 -1.00 8.41 1.15
CA ALA A 229 -0.81 7.57 2.35
C ALA A 229 -1.10 6.08 2.14
N PRO A 230 -0.24 5.37 1.39
CA PRO A 230 -0.40 3.93 1.18
C PRO A 230 -0.10 3.13 2.45
N ASP A 231 0.49 3.76 3.47
CA ASP A 231 0.76 3.16 4.77
C ASP A 231 0.10 3.91 5.94
N ASN A 232 0.18 3.32 7.13
CA ASN A 232 -0.12 4.01 8.39
C ASN A 232 0.83 5.18 8.59
N VAL A 233 0.34 6.28 9.17
CA VAL A 233 1.14 7.49 9.34
C VAL A 233 1.07 7.94 10.77
N THR A 234 2.20 7.92 11.47
CA THR A 234 2.31 8.34 12.86
C THR A 234 3.45 9.31 13.05
N CYS A 235 3.19 10.39 13.77
CA CYS A 235 4.22 11.35 14.13
C CYS A 235 3.99 11.98 15.50
N VAL A 236 5.10 12.33 16.14
CA VAL A 236 5.18 13.06 17.41
C VAL A 236 6.11 14.25 17.21
N VAL A 237 5.64 15.45 17.54
CA VAL A 237 6.44 16.69 17.52
C VAL A 237 6.59 17.19 18.94
N ALA A 238 7.78 17.63 19.31
CA ALA A 238 8.04 18.23 20.62
C ALA A 238 8.95 19.46 20.53
N ASP A 239 8.56 20.49 21.25
CA ASP A 239 9.37 21.70 21.47
C ASP A 239 10.11 21.59 22.79
N VAL A 240 11.39 21.94 22.80
CA VAL A 240 12.15 22.20 24.02
C VAL A 240 11.85 23.63 24.43
N VAL A 241 11.14 23.77 25.55
CA VAL A 241 10.68 25.05 26.10
C VAL A 241 11.08 25.19 27.56
N ALA A 242 11.11 26.42 28.06
CA ALA A 242 11.24 26.69 29.48
C ALA A 242 10.05 26.11 30.28
N ALA A 243 10.33 25.58 31.47
CA ALA A 243 9.34 24.84 32.28
C ALA A 243 8.16 25.69 32.79
N ASP A 244 8.33 27.01 32.86
CA ASP A 244 7.29 27.99 33.18
C ASP A 244 6.33 28.27 32.02
N GLU A 245 6.72 27.99 30.77
CA GLU A 245 5.85 28.08 29.60
C GLU A 245 5.00 26.81 29.38
N ALA A 246 5.39 25.71 30.01
CA ALA A 246 4.64 24.48 29.95
C ALA A 246 3.44 24.51 30.92
N ARG A 247 2.25 24.33 30.36
CA ARG A 247 1.00 24.34 31.15
C ARG A 247 0.99 23.16 32.13
N GLU A 248 0.67 23.46 33.38
CA GLU A 248 0.47 22.45 34.43
C GLU A 248 -0.71 21.54 34.07
N GLY A 249 -0.49 20.22 34.02
CA GLY A 249 -1.53 19.22 33.75
C GLY A 249 -1.60 18.59 32.35
N ASP A 250 -0.52 18.62 31.55
CA ASP A 250 -0.46 17.80 30.33
C ASP A 250 -0.17 16.33 30.65
N ARG A 251 -1.24 15.52 30.60
CA ARG A 251 -1.16 14.06 30.55
C ARG A 251 -0.52 13.62 29.23
N PRO A 252 0.17 12.47 29.22
CA PRO A 252 0.70 11.95 27.97
C PRO A 252 -0.42 11.68 26.95
N VAL A 253 -0.06 11.72 25.68
CA VAL A 253 -0.94 11.38 24.56
C VAL A 253 -0.46 10.07 23.96
N VAL A 254 -1.36 9.08 23.87
CA VAL A 254 -1.12 7.82 23.16
C VAL A 254 -1.97 7.84 21.89
N VAL A 255 -1.37 7.49 20.75
CA VAL A 255 -2.02 7.45 19.43
C VAL A 255 -1.75 6.12 18.73
N GLY A 256 -2.50 5.83 17.66
CA GLY A 256 -2.37 4.60 16.89
C GLY A 256 -2.94 3.39 17.63
N ALA A 257 -2.41 2.20 17.35
CA ALA A 257 -2.86 0.92 17.88
C ALA A 257 -2.84 0.86 19.41
N ALA A 258 -1.81 1.41 20.07
CA ALA A 258 -1.74 1.53 21.53
C ALA A 258 -2.85 2.42 22.13
N GLY A 259 -3.43 3.32 21.32
CA GLY A 259 -4.56 4.17 21.69
C GLY A 259 -5.91 3.45 21.66
N GLU A 260 -6.01 2.28 21.01
CA GLU A 260 -7.28 1.61 20.77
C GLU A 260 -7.64 0.62 21.89
N ALA A 261 -8.86 0.76 22.44
CA ALA A 261 -9.34 -0.10 23.53
C ALA A 261 -9.29 -1.60 23.18
N ARG A 262 -9.66 -1.97 21.94
CA ARG A 262 -9.64 -3.36 21.47
C ARG A 262 -8.26 -4.02 21.54
N ASN A 263 -7.19 -3.24 21.36
CA ASN A 263 -5.82 -3.76 21.41
C ASN A 263 -5.34 -3.84 22.86
N ARG A 264 -5.69 -2.84 23.69
CA ARG A 264 -5.43 -2.87 25.14
C ARG A 264 -6.11 -4.09 25.80
N ASP A 265 -7.34 -4.41 25.41
CA ASP A 265 -8.08 -5.58 25.92
C ASP A 265 -7.41 -6.92 25.56
N ARG A 266 -6.68 -6.98 24.43
CA ARG A 266 -5.89 -8.15 24.02
C ARG A 266 -4.55 -8.27 24.77
N LEU A 267 -4.16 -7.24 25.52
CA LEU A 267 -2.90 -7.15 26.27
C LEU A 267 -3.15 -6.88 27.78
N PRO A 268 -3.93 -7.73 28.47
CA PRO A 268 -4.42 -7.45 29.83
C PRO A 268 -3.32 -7.43 30.91
N THR A 269 -2.13 -7.97 30.60
CA THR A 269 -0.99 -7.99 31.52
C THR A 269 -0.16 -6.71 31.47
N LEU A 270 -0.40 -5.83 30.49
CA LEU A 270 0.35 -4.59 30.30
C LEU A 270 -0.36 -3.40 30.92
N LEU A 271 0.44 -2.46 31.43
CA LEU A 271 -0.06 -1.18 31.93
C LEU A 271 0.07 -0.13 30.84
N PHE A 272 -1.07 0.39 30.38
CA PHE A 272 -1.09 1.51 29.46
C PHE A 272 -1.18 2.85 30.23
N PRO A 273 -0.51 3.92 29.75
CA PRO A 273 -0.58 5.25 30.37
C PRO A 273 -2.02 5.78 30.47
N ALA A 274 -2.28 6.56 31.52
CA ALA A 274 -3.52 7.32 31.64
C ALA A 274 -3.49 8.55 30.71
N ASP A 275 -3.89 8.34 29.45
CA ASP A 275 -3.75 9.29 28.36
C ASP A 275 -4.94 10.26 28.21
N ARG A 276 -4.68 11.46 27.67
CA ARG A 276 -5.73 12.32 27.11
C ARG A 276 -6.07 11.76 25.72
N GLN A 277 -6.94 10.77 25.65
CA GLN A 277 -7.55 10.44 24.36
C GLN A 277 -8.28 11.69 23.86
N PRO A 278 -8.02 12.18 22.63
CA PRO A 278 -8.95 13.10 21.99
C PRO A 278 -10.22 12.30 21.72
N ASP A 279 -11.21 12.49 22.58
CA ASP A 279 -12.55 11.94 22.41
C ASP A 279 -13.04 12.35 21.02
N THR A 280 -13.12 11.38 20.09
CA THR A 280 -13.47 11.62 18.67
C THR A 280 -14.89 12.20 18.50
N ARG A 281 -15.63 12.38 19.60
CA ARG A 281 -16.94 13.03 19.66
C ARG A 281 -16.94 14.46 20.20
N ALA A 282 -15.88 14.93 20.86
CA ALA A 282 -15.85 16.25 21.46
C ALA A 282 -15.02 17.23 20.61
N ALA A 283 -15.62 17.72 19.52
CA ALA A 283 -15.15 18.95 18.89
C ALA A 283 -15.38 20.13 19.86
N THR A 284 -14.46 20.31 20.80
CA THR A 284 -14.49 21.44 21.72
C THR A 284 -14.23 22.71 20.92
N VAL A 285 -15.28 23.48 20.70
CA VAL A 285 -15.22 24.81 20.08
C VAL A 285 -14.38 25.71 20.99
N VAL A 286 -13.14 25.95 20.59
CA VAL A 286 -12.30 26.99 21.21
C VAL A 286 -12.96 28.33 20.95
N LYS A 287 -13.51 28.95 21.99
CA LYS A 287 -13.92 30.36 21.97
C LYS A 287 -12.65 31.20 22.09
N VAL A 288 -12.16 31.70 20.96
CA VAL A 288 -11.08 32.70 20.94
C VAL A 288 -11.67 34.03 21.42
N SER A 289 -11.24 34.47 22.61
CA SER A 289 -11.46 35.82 23.12
C SER A 289 -10.41 36.73 22.51
N THR A 290 -10.82 37.66 21.65
CA THR A 290 -9.92 38.63 21.02
C THR A 290 -9.88 39.90 21.86
N ASN A 291 -8.73 40.20 22.44
CA ASN A 291 -8.33 41.56 22.80
C ASN A 291 -6.95 41.84 22.18
N SER A 292 -6.92 42.88 21.32
CA SER A 292 -5.83 43.82 20.94
C SER A 292 -4.36 43.42 21.17
N SER A 293 -3.36 43.75 20.34
CA SER A 293 -3.25 44.70 19.21
C SER A 293 -1.88 44.51 18.52
N THR A 294 -1.88 44.70 17.19
CA THR A 294 -0.74 45.15 16.33
C THR A 294 0.50 44.26 16.23
N GLY A 295 0.55 43.46 15.14
CA GLY A 295 1.78 42.81 14.64
C GLY A 295 1.59 41.68 13.62
N ASP A 296 0.38 41.09 13.51
CA ASP A 296 0.23 39.69 13.05
C ASP A 296 -0.45 39.46 11.68
N ASN A 297 -0.41 40.43 10.77
CA ASN A 297 -1.28 40.38 9.59
C ASN A 297 -0.96 39.26 8.56
N ALA A 298 0.22 38.64 8.58
CA ALA A 298 0.58 37.55 7.66
C ALA A 298 0.28 36.15 8.24
N VAL A 299 0.56 35.95 9.52
CA VAL A 299 0.35 34.67 10.22
C VAL A 299 -1.14 34.46 10.51
N ASP A 300 -1.84 35.52 10.90
CA ASP A 300 -3.28 35.47 11.16
C ASP A 300 -4.09 35.34 9.85
N ALA A 301 -3.55 35.81 8.72
CA ALA A 301 -4.13 35.60 7.39
C ALA A 301 -3.99 34.13 6.93
N ILE A 302 -2.84 33.49 7.16
CA ILE A 302 -2.63 32.07 6.86
C ILE A 302 -3.52 31.20 7.76
N ALA A 303 -3.58 31.49 9.07
CA ALA A 303 -4.45 30.77 10.00
C ALA A 303 -5.95 30.89 9.62
N ARG A 304 -6.40 32.05 9.15
CA ARG A 304 -7.78 32.26 8.68
C ARG A 304 -8.08 31.50 7.39
N VAL A 305 -7.16 31.48 6.42
CA VAL A 305 -7.29 30.69 5.19
C VAL A 305 -7.36 29.19 5.50
N TYR A 306 -6.52 28.69 6.42
CA TYR A 306 -6.57 27.30 6.89
C TYR A 306 -7.88 26.95 7.62
N HIS A 307 -8.41 27.84 8.46
CA HIS A 307 -9.67 27.61 9.17
C HIS A 307 -10.91 27.71 8.26
N GLU A 308 -10.87 28.54 7.21
CA GLU A 308 -11.93 28.60 6.19
C GLU A 308 -11.95 27.35 5.29
N GLU A 309 -10.79 26.82 4.91
CA GLU A 309 -10.72 25.56 4.15
C GLU A 309 -11.25 24.35 4.95
N GLN A 310 -10.95 24.28 6.24
CA GLN A 310 -11.44 23.25 7.17
C GLN A 310 -12.99 23.22 7.27
N ARG A 311 -13.65 24.39 7.23
CA ARG A 311 -15.13 24.47 7.24
C ARG A 311 -15.75 23.94 5.95
N SER A 312 -15.08 24.10 4.80
CA SER A 312 -15.58 23.54 3.52
C SER A 312 -15.39 22.02 3.42
N ARG A 313 -14.36 21.47 4.08
CA ARG A 313 -14.06 20.01 4.08
C ARG A 313 -15.06 19.19 4.90
N ARG A 314 -15.74 19.80 5.90
CA ARG A 314 -16.75 19.13 6.77
C ARG A 314 -18.06 18.75 6.06
N GLN A 315 -18.28 19.15 4.80
CA GLN A 315 -19.47 18.81 3.99
C GLN A 315 -19.23 17.70 2.95
N ARG A 316 -18.26 16.78 3.14
CA ARG A 316 -17.93 15.75 2.14
C ARG A 316 -18.40 14.32 2.48
N PRO A 317 -19.70 14.01 2.63
CA PRO A 317 -20.21 12.66 2.36
C PRO A 317 -20.56 12.47 0.86
N ARG A 318 -20.67 13.56 0.07
CA ARG A 318 -21.13 13.51 -1.34
C ARG A 318 -20.04 13.19 -2.38
N ILE A 319 -18.76 13.33 -2.03
CA ILE A 319 -17.65 13.09 -2.99
C ILE A 319 -17.27 11.60 -3.06
N ARG A 320 -17.31 10.87 -1.93
CA ARG A 320 -17.13 9.40 -1.91
C ARG A 320 -18.17 8.67 -2.77
N ILE A 321 -19.41 9.15 -2.81
CA ILE A 321 -20.46 8.57 -3.67
C ILE A 321 -20.18 8.85 -5.15
N ARG A 322 -19.65 10.03 -5.49
CA ARG A 322 -19.36 10.41 -6.89
C ARG A 322 -18.20 9.63 -7.49
N THR A 323 -17.12 9.41 -6.74
CA THR A 323 -15.97 8.63 -7.24
C THR A 323 -16.29 7.15 -7.39
N ILE A 324 -17.02 6.56 -6.43
CA ILE A 324 -17.51 5.18 -6.55
C ILE A 324 -18.47 5.03 -7.73
N SER A 325 -19.39 5.99 -7.94
CA SER A 325 -20.31 5.96 -9.08
C SER A 325 -19.59 6.07 -10.44
N ALA A 326 -18.48 6.82 -10.51
CA ALA A 326 -17.69 6.94 -11.73
C ALA A 326 -16.95 5.64 -12.05
N ILE A 327 -16.38 4.95 -11.06
CA ILE A 327 -15.72 3.66 -11.25
C ILE A 327 -16.72 2.59 -11.67
N VAL A 328 -17.89 2.54 -11.01
CA VAL A 328 -18.96 1.59 -11.39
C VAL A 328 -19.46 1.86 -12.80
N ALA A 329 -19.61 3.12 -13.20
CA ALA A 329 -20.00 3.47 -14.58
C ALA A 329 -18.96 3.01 -15.61
N VAL A 330 -17.66 3.21 -15.34
CA VAL A 330 -16.58 2.75 -16.23
C VAL A 330 -16.58 1.22 -16.34
N VAL A 331 -16.71 0.50 -15.23
CA VAL A 331 -16.77 -0.97 -15.23
C VAL A 331 -18.00 -1.48 -15.99
N LEU A 332 -19.16 -0.84 -15.83
CA LEU A 332 -20.37 -1.19 -16.59
C LEU A 332 -20.22 -0.92 -18.09
N VAL A 333 -19.55 0.17 -18.49
CA VAL A 333 -19.27 0.47 -19.90
C VAL A 333 -18.30 -0.55 -20.49
N VAL A 334 -17.21 -0.87 -19.78
CA VAL A 334 -16.25 -1.89 -20.24
C VAL A 334 -16.92 -3.26 -20.32
N GLY A 335 -17.74 -3.63 -19.33
CA GLY A 335 -18.52 -4.86 -19.34
C GLY A 335 -19.54 -4.91 -20.47
N ALA A 336 -20.22 -3.80 -20.79
CA ALA A 336 -21.15 -3.69 -21.91
C ALA A 336 -20.44 -3.76 -23.27
N ILE A 337 -19.27 -3.15 -23.40
CA ILE A 337 -18.44 -3.24 -24.61
C ILE A 337 -17.95 -4.68 -24.79
N ALA A 338 -17.37 -5.29 -23.75
CA ALA A 338 -16.89 -6.67 -23.79
C ALA A 338 -18.04 -7.67 -24.08
N GLY A 339 -19.17 -7.53 -23.40
CA GLY A 339 -20.37 -8.33 -23.64
C GLY A 339 -20.95 -8.12 -25.03
N GLY A 340 -20.97 -6.88 -25.54
CA GLY A 340 -21.38 -6.56 -26.91
C GLY A 340 -20.47 -7.18 -27.96
N THR A 341 -19.15 -7.12 -27.77
CA THR A 341 -18.18 -7.77 -28.66
C THR A 341 -18.33 -9.29 -28.63
N TYR A 342 -18.53 -9.89 -27.46
CA TYR A 342 -18.73 -11.33 -27.31
C TYR A 342 -20.07 -11.81 -27.91
N ALA A 343 -21.12 -11.01 -27.78
CA ALA A 343 -22.42 -11.31 -28.40
C ALA A 343 -22.35 -11.18 -29.93
N TRP A 344 -21.60 -10.20 -30.45
CA TRP A 344 -21.40 -10.01 -31.88
C TRP A 344 -20.64 -11.18 -32.52
N THR A 345 -19.57 -11.68 -31.89
CA THR A 345 -18.81 -12.82 -32.43
C THR A 345 -19.64 -14.11 -32.51
N ARG A 346 -20.59 -14.33 -31.59
CA ARG A 346 -21.49 -15.50 -31.62
C ARG A 346 -22.51 -15.49 -32.77
N GLN A 347 -22.70 -14.36 -33.45
CA GLN A 347 -23.60 -14.24 -34.60
C GLN A 347 -22.91 -14.45 -35.96
N GLN A 348 -21.58 -14.55 -35.97
CA GLN A 348 -20.80 -14.73 -37.20
C GLN A 348 -20.54 -16.20 -37.46
N TYR A 349 -20.56 -16.58 -38.74
CA TYR A 349 -20.20 -17.92 -39.20
C TYR A 349 -19.16 -17.79 -40.32
N PHE A 350 -18.30 -18.77 -40.48
CA PHE A 350 -17.44 -18.83 -41.66
C PHE A 350 -17.25 -20.27 -42.13
N VAL A 351 -16.98 -20.41 -43.42
CA VAL A 351 -16.65 -21.70 -44.03
C VAL A 351 -15.13 -21.81 -44.10
N GLY A 352 -14.58 -22.85 -43.49
CA GLY A 352 -13.13 -23.09 -43.36
C GLY A 352 -12.73 -24.52 -43.73
N ALA A 353 -11.43 -24.81 -43.68
CA ALA A 353 -10.90 -26.15 -43.88
C ALA A 353 -10.42 -26.75 -42.54
N GLU A 354 -10.86 -27.96 -42.21
CA GLU A 354 -10.36 -28.72 -41.07
C GLU A 354 -10.30 -30.22 -41.42
N GLY A 355 -9.14 -30.85 -41.19
CA GLY A 355 -8.95 -32.28 -41.45
C GLY A 355 -9.18 -32.71 -42.92
N GLY A 356 -8.97 -31.80 -43.88
CA GLY A 356 -9.18 -32.05 -45.32
C GLY A 356 -10.64 -31.87 -45.80
N TYR A 357 -11.56 -31.50 -44.90
CA TYR A 357 -12.96 -31.25 -45.21
C TYR A 357 -13.28 -29.76 -45.11
N VAL A 358 -14.24 -29.34 -45.93
CA VAL A 358 -14.91 -28.05 -45.78
C VAL A 358 -15.81 -28.15 -44.55
N VAL A 359 -15.67 -27.22 -43.60
CA VAL A 359 -16.45 -27.19 -42.36
C VAL A 359 -17.02 -25.80 -42.11
N ILE A 360 -18.10 -25.73 -41.34
CA ILE A 360 -18.69 -24.46 -40.91
C ILE A 360 -18.29 -24.22 -39.46
N PHE A 361 -17.69 -23.06 -39.21
CA PHE A 361 -17.34 -22.58 -37.88
C PHE A 361 -18.30 -21.48 -37.43
N GLN A 362 -18.59 -21.43 -36.13
CA GLN A 362 -19.26 -20.31 -35.49
C GLN A 362 -18.23 -19.44 -34.77
N GLY A 363 -18.11 -18.18 -35.17
CA GLY A 363 -17.13 -17.22 -34.66
C GLY A 363 -16.41 -16.46 -35.77
N VAL A 364 -15.22 -15.96 -35.45
CA VAL A 364 -14.36 -15.23 -36.39
C VAL A 364 -13.08 -16.03 -36.69
N PRO A 365 -12.57 -15.98 -37.94
CA PRO A 365 -11.34 -16.69 -38.30
C PRO A 365 -10.13 -16.11 -37.53
N GLY A 366 -9.33 -16.99 -36.91
CA GLY A 366 -8.12 -16.64 -36.15
C GLY A 366 -8.13 -17.05 -34.67
N ASN A 367 -6.96 -16.98 -34.04
CA ASN A 367 -6.71 -17.32 -32.65
C ASN A 367 -6.12 -16.11 -31.91
N LEU A 368 -6.50 -15.91 -30.65
CA LEU A 368 -5.95 -14.88 -29.78
C LEU A 368 -5.04 -15.56 -28.75
N GLY A 369 -3.79 -15.76 -29.14
CA GLY A 369 -2.84 -16.57 -28.38
C GLY A 369 -3.29 -18.04 -28.31
N VAL A 370 -3.55 -18.53 -27.10
CA VAL A 370 -4.01 -19.91 -26.83
C VAL A 370 -5.53 -20.09 -26.92
N ILE A 371 -6.29 -19.02 -27.18
CA ILE A 371 -7.76 -19.05 -27.20
C ILE A 371 -8.25 -19.03 -28.65
N SER A 372 -8.96 -20.09 -29.05
CA SER A 372 -9.68 -20.13 -30.34
C SER A 372 -10.91 -19.23 -30.28
N LEU A 373 -11.05 -18.33 -31.26
CA LEU A 373 -12.19 -17.39 -31.36
C LEU A 373 -13.38 -17.97 -32.14
N HIS A 374 -13.31 -19.26 -32.44
CA HIS A 374 -14.30 -20.00 -33.20
C HIS A 374 -14.48 -21.40 -32.63
N GLY A 375 -15.69 -21.93 -32.79
CA GLY A 375 -16.01 -23.33 -32.51
C GLY A 375 -16.58 -23.99 -33.76
N LEU A 376 -16.36 -25.30 -33.89
CA LEU A 376 -16.95 -26.07 -34.97
C LEU A 376 -18.49 -26.10 -34.82
N ALA A 377 -19.20 -25.66 -35.87
CA ALA A 377 -20.65 -25.66 -35.90
C ALA A 377 -21.20 -26.87 -36.66
N GLU A 378 -20.65 -27.18 -37.84
CA GLU A 378 -21.14 -28.26 -38.70
C GLU A 378 -20.00 -28.89 -39.53
N HIS A 379 -19.90 -30.22 -39.50
CA HIS A 379 -19.05 -30.98 -40.42
C HIS A 379 -19.78 -31.23 -41.73
N THR A 380 -19.10 -31.05 -42.85
CA THR A 380 -19.66 -31.32 -44.19
C THR A 380 -18.90 -32.47 -44.86
N THR A 381 -19.49 -33.03 -45.91
CA THR A 381 -18.90 -34.14 -46.68
C THR A 381 -18.06 -33.68 -47.87
N VAL A 382 -17.98 -32.38 -48.13
CA VAL A 382 -17.19 -31.81 -49.24
C VAL A 382 -15.72 -31.78 -48.82
N THR A 383 -14.84 -32.38 -49.61
CA THR A 383 -13.40 -32.35 -49.37
C THR A 383 -12.76 -31.15 -50.07
N VAL A 384 -11.76 -30.55 -49.43
CA VAL A 384 -11.06 -29.38 -49.98
C VAL A 384 -10.37 -29.73 -51.30
N ASP A 385 -9.79 -30.93 -51.38
CA ASP A 385 -9.08 -31.43 -52.57
C ASP A 385 -10.00 -31.69 -53.79
N SER A 386 -11.32 -31.70 -53.57
CA SER A 386 -12.29 -31.82 -54.67
C SER A 386 -12.70 -30.46 -55.26
N LEU A 387 -12.27 -29.36 -54.64
CA LEU A 387 -12.57 -28.01 -55.08
C LEU A 387 -11.56 -27.52 -56.11
N PRO A 388 -11.95 -26.59 -57.01
CA PRO A 388 -10.98 -25.88 -57.82
C PRO A 388 -10.05 -25.00 -56.96
N ASP A 389 -8.83 -24.76 -57.44
CA ASP A 389 -7.73 -24.13 -56.69
C ASP A 389 -8.13 -22.81 -56.02
N PHE A 390 -8.88 -21.98 -56.73
CA PHE A 390 -9.31 -20.68 -56.22
C PHE A 390 -10.29 -20.81 -55.06
N GLU A 391 -11.23 -21.76 -55.14
CA GLU A 391 -12.18 -22.04 -54.08
C GLU A 391 -11.52 -22.71 -52.88
N ALA A 392 -10.57 -23.62 -53.11
CA ALA A 392 -9.76 -24.23 -52.06
C ALA A 392 -9.00 -23.15 -51.27
N MET A 393 -8.30 -22.24 -51.95
CA MET A 393 -7.61 -21.11 -51.33
C MET A 393 -8.56 -20.20 -50.52
N GLN A 394 -9.78 -19.97 -51.01
CA GLN A 394 -10.77 -19.16 -50.28
C GLN A 394 -11.28 -19.84 -49.02
N VAL A 395 -11.52 -21.16 -49.08
CA VAL A 395 -11.94 -21.95 -47.92
C VAL A 395 -10.82 -22.02 -46.88
N GLU A 396 -9.56 -22.18 -47.30
CA GLU A 396 -8.41 -22.15 -46.39
C GLU A 396 -8.21 -20.78 -45.72
N ALA A 397 -8.48 -19.70 -46.45
CA ALA A 397 -8.44 -18.33 -45.90
C ALA A 397 -9.62 -18.03 -44.95
N GLY A 398 -10.70 -18.81 -45.02
CA GLY A 398 -11.94 -18.61 -44.27
C GLY A 398 -12.91 -17.66 -44.97
N VAL A 399 -14.04 -18.20 -45.45
CA VAL A 399 -15.09 -17.42 -46.11
C VAL A 399 -16.12 -16.96 -45.07
N ALA A 400 -16.09 -15.68 -44.71
CA ALA A 400 -17.02 -15.10 -43.74
C ALA A 400 -18.46 -15.05 -44.27
N THR A 401 -19.42 -15.34 -43.39
CA THR A 401 -20.86 -15.38 -43.68
C THR A 401 -21.69 -14.83 -42.52
N GLU A 402 -22.80 -14.18 -42.84
CA GLU A 402 -23.64 -13.49 -41.84
C GLU A 402 -24.61 -14.42 -41.10
N SER A 403 -24.72 -15.70 -41.51
CA SER A 403 -25.59 -16.69 -40.87
C SER A 403 -25.22 -18.12 -41.24
N LEU A 404 -25.66 -19.08 -40.43
CA LEU A 404 -25.52 -20.51 -40.72
C LEU A 404 -26.15 -20.88 -42.08
N ALA A 405 -27.31 -20.33 -42.42
CA ALA A 405 -27.97 -20.60 -43.70
C ALA A 405 -27.13 -20.10 -44.90
N ALA A 406 -26.49 -18.94 -44.75
CA ALA A 406 -25.57 -18.42 -45.78
C ALA A 406 -24.32 -19.30 -45.89
N ALA A 407 -23.76 -19.77 -44.77
CA ALA A 407 -22.65 -20.73 -44.77
C ALA A 407 -23.02 -22.04 -45.48
N GLN A 408 -24.21 -22.58 -45.20
CA GLN A 408 -24.73 -23.79 -45.86
C GLN A 408 -24.91 -23.60 -47.38
N GLN A 409 -25.37 -22.42 -47.82
CA GLN A 409 -25.45 -22.10 -49.26
C GLN A 409 -24.07 -22.01 -49.92
N VAL A 410 -23.07 -21.49 -49.21
CA VAL A 410 -21.68 -21.48 -49.69
C VAL A 410 -21.17 -22.92 -49.83
N VAL A 411 -21.36 -23.76 -48.82
CA VAL A 411 -21.00 -25.18 -48.86
C VAL A 411 -21.72 -25.92 -50.00
N GLN A 412 -23.01 -25.67 -50.20
CA GLN A 412 -23.76 -26.28 -51.30
C GLN A 412 -23.19 -25.90 -52.67
N ARG A 413 -22.88 -24.61 -52.87
CA ARG A 413 -22.26 -24.12 -54.11
C ARG A 413 -20.88 -24.74 -54.34
N LEU A 414 -20.08 -24.87 -53.26
CA LEU A 414 -18.78 -25.54 -53.31
C LEU A 414 -18.94 -27.01 -53.70
N GLY A 415 -19.93 -27.72 -53.15
CA GLY A 415 -20.25 -29.10 -53.51
C GLY A 415 -20.69 -29.26 -54.97
N GLU A 416 -21.52 -28.34 -55.49
CA GLU A 416 -21.92 -28.34 -56.90
C GLU A 416 -20.72 -28.12 -57.84
N ARG A 417 -19.78 -27.24 -57.45
CA ARG A 417 -18.55 -27.00 -58.21
C ARG A 417 -17.58 -28.18 -58.17
N ALA A 418 -17.45 -28.83 -57.01
CA ALA A 418 -16.69 -30.08 -56.89
C ALA A 418 -17.25 -31.16 -57.83
N ALA A 419 -18.57 -31.33 -57.85
CA ALA A 419 -19.24 -32.29 -58.75
C ALA A 419 -19.05 -31.95 -60.25
N GLN A 420 -19.01 -30.66 -60.60
CA GLN A 420 -18.72 -30.21 -61.96
C GLN A 420 -17.26 -30.52 -62.37
N CYS A 421 -16.29 -30.33 -61.48
CA CYS A 421 -14.90 -30.70 -61.75
C CYS A 421 -14.75 -32.21 -62.00
N MET A 422 -15.52 -33.06 -61.30
CA MET A 422 -15.51 -34.52 -61.51
C MET A 422 -16.10 -34.95 -62.86
N THR A 423 -17.03 -34.17 -63.43
CA THR A 423 -17.75 -34.54 -64.67
C THR A 423 -17.20 -33.87 -65.92
N THR A 424 -16.57 -32.69 -65.79
CA THR A 424 -15.96 -31.94 -66.89
C THR A 424 -14.58 -31.39 -66.49
N PRO A 425 -13.53 -32.24 -66.45
CA PRO A 425 -12.21 -31.90 -65.91
C PRO A 425 -11.43 -30.85 -66.73
N SER A 426 -11.91 -30.43 -67.90
CA SER A 426 -11.26 -29.40 -68.73
C SER A 426 -11.54 -27.95 -68.28
N THR A 427 -12.21 -27.74 -67.14
CA THR A 427 -12.45 -26.41 -66.58
C THR A 427 -11.17 -25.88 -65.90
N PRO A 428 -10.68 -24.67 -66.22
CA PRO A 428 -9.46 -24.14 -65.63
C PRO A 428 -9.51 -24.13 -64.10
N GLY A 429 -8.49 -24.71 -63.46
CA GLY A 429 -8.33 -24.75 -62.00
C GLY A 429 -8.99 -25.93 -61.29
N CYS A 430 -9.61 -26.89 -61.99
CA CYS A 430 -10.05 -28.15 -61.37
C CYS A 430 -8.85 -29.09 -61.11
N PRO A 431 -8.88 -29.89 -60.03
CA PRO A 431 -7.82 -30.85 -59.71
C PRO A 431 -7.71 -31.94 -60.80
N ASP A 432 -6.48 -32.34 -61.14
CA ASP A 432 -6.17 -33.33 -62.17
C ASP A 432 -6.52 -34.74 -61.67
N PRO A 433 -7.29 -35.57 -62.41
CA PRO A 433 -7.69 -36.92 -61.97
C PRO A 433 -6.54 -37.91 -61.69
N ALA A 434 -5.30 -37.53 -62.00
CA ALA A 434 -4.10 -38.35 -61.84
C ALA A 434 -3.45 -38.29 -60.45
N ASP A 435 -3.90 -37.42 -59.53
CA ASP A 435 -3.39 -37.39 -58.15
C ASP A 435 -4.28 -38.24 -57.21
N PRO A 436 -3.72 -39.24 -56.51
CA PRO A 436 -4.51 -40.25 -55.82
C PRO A 436 -5.20 -39.72 -54.55
N LEU A 437 -6.48 -40.11 -54.41
CA LEU A 437 -7.29 -40.08 -53.20
C LEU A 437 -6.51 -40.59 -51.98
N VAL A 438 -6.02 -39.70 -51.12
CA VAL A 438 -5.61 -40.07 -49.75
C VAL A 438 -6.89 -40.21 -48.92
N SER A 439 -7.47 -41.41 -48.97
CA SER A 439 -8.56 -41.83 -48.10
C SER A 439 -8.08 -41.84 -46.64
N GLY A 440 -8.29 -40.74 -45.92
CA GLY A 440 -8.23 -40.70 -44.47
C GLY A 440 -9.40 -41.48 -43.87
N SER A 441 -9.22 -42.79 -43.66
CA SER A 441 -10.12 -43.57 -42.79
C SER A 441 -10.04 -43.05 -41.35
N PRO A 442 -11.17 -42.92 -40.62
CA PRO A 442 -11.14 -42.51 -39.23
C PRO A 442 -10.65 -43.68 -38.35
N GLU A 443 -9.50 -43.54 -37.70
CA GLU A 443 -9.18 -44.34 -36.53
C GLU A 443 -10.10 -43.92 -35.36
N PRO A 444 -10.70 -44.85 -34.61
CA PRO A 444 -11.48 -44.51 -33.43
C PRO A 444 -10.53 -44.07 -32.31
N VAL A 445 -10.56 -42.78 -31.96
CA VAL A 445 -9.92 -42.26 -30.76
C VAL A 445 -10.66 -42.78 -29.54
N THR A 446 -10.16 -43.88 -28.98
CA THR A 446 -10.52 -44.36 -27.65
C THR A 446 -10.09 -43.32 -26.61
N GLN A 447 -11.05 -42.58 -26.06
CA GLN A 447 -10.84 -41.81 -24.83
C GLN A 447 -10.72 -42.78 -23.66
N SER A 448 -9.52 -42.89 -23.08
CA SER A 448 -9.35 -43.42 -21.73
C SER A 448 -9.42 -42.27 -20.73
N PRO A 449 -10.17 -42.42 -19.61
CA PRO A 449 -10.23 -41.41 -18.58
C PRO A 449 -8.96 -41.49 -17.73
N SER A 450 -8.19 -40.40 -17.68
CA SER A 450 -7.22 -40.20 -16.62
C SER A 450 -7.98 -39.79 -15.36
N SER A 451 -8.17 -40.78 -14.49
CA SER A 451 -8.34 -40.58 -13.05
C SER A 451 -6.96 -40.39 -12.43
N SER A 452 -6.74 -39.35 -11.64
CA SER A 452 -6.61 -39.39 -10.16
C SER A 452 -5.40 -38.50 -9.79
N PRO A 453 -5.15 -38.21 -8.50
CA PRO A 453 -5.98 -37.61 -7.47
C PRO A 453 -5.60 -36.14 -7.20
#